data_AF-A0AAD5MEC2-F1
#
_entry.id   AF-A0AAD5MEC2-F1
#
_cell.length_a   1.000
_cell.length_b   1.000
_cell.length_c   1.000
_cell.angle_alpha   90.00
_cell.angle_beta   90.00
_cell.angle_gamma   90.00
#
_symmetry.space_group_name_H-M   'P 1'
#
loop_
_entity.id
_entity.type
_entity.pdbx_description
1 polymer ?
#
loop_
_entity_poly.entity_id
_entity_poly.type
_entity_poly.pdbx_seq_one_letter_code
_entity_poly.pdbx_strand_id
1 'polypeptide(L)'
;MLRLHSDEVSKVKEELKRHKLDDIIRLNVGGKRFDTFLGTLLVDRSSDIYQYFLPLFEPKSSGEQQPPKDSEGAYFLDRDPEDFRTLLNGLRYLAQIQSRSENGTMKTSCSEEDIRSNKESKGLWHRFRGK
;
A
#
# COMPACT_ATOMS: atom_id res chain seq x y z
N MET A 1 3.10 -7.52 -44.63
CA MET A 1 4.24 -7.38 -43.69
C MET A 1 3.80 -6.44 -42.57
N LEU A 2 3.22 -6.98 -41.51
CA LEU A 2 2.66 -6.20 -40.40
C LEU A 2 3.77 -5.89 -39.39
N ARG A 3 4.45 -4.73 -39.55
CA ARG A 3 5.25 -4.15 -38.46
C ARG A 3 4.27 -3.52 -37.46
N LEU A 4 3.76 -4.32 -36.54
CA LEU A 4 3.22 -3.77 -35.31
C LEU A 4 4.39 -3.19 -34.50
N HIS A 5 4.23 -1.94 -34.10
CA HIS A 5 5.24 -1.06 -33.53
C HIS A 5 5.83 -1.66 -32.25
N SER A 6 7.13 -1.98 -32.32
CA SER A 6 7.96 -2.47 -31.20
C SER A 6 7.82 -1.59 -29.94
N ASP A 7 7.61 -0.29 -30.13
CA ASP A 7 7.48 0.70 -29.06
C ASP A 7 6.15 0.57 -28.30
N GLU A 8 5.09 0.17 -28.99
CA GLU A 8 3.74 0.00 -28.43
C GLU A 8 3.67 -1.29 -27.59
N VAL A 9 4.29 -2.37 -28.07
CA VAL A 9 4.46 -3.62 -27.32
C VAL A 9 5.34 -3.43 -26.07
N SER A 10 6.37 -2.60 -26.16
CA SER A 10 7.26 -2.29 -25.02
C SER A 10 6.53 -1.47 -23.95
N LYS A 11 5.64 -0.56 -24.36
CA LYS A 11 4.80 0.23 -23.45
C LYS A 11 3.77 -0.63 -22.71
N VAL A 12 3.12 -1.57 -23.42
CA VAL A 12 2.17 -2.54 -22.81
C VAL A 12 2.87 -3.52 -21.88
N LYS A 13 4.11 -3.92 -22.18
CA LYS A 13 4.90 -4.81 -21.30
C LYS A 13 5.26 -4.17 -19.96
N GLU A 14 5.56 -2.87 -19.95
CA GLU A 14 5.85 -2.14 -18.70
C GLU A 14 4.57 -1.91 -17.86
N GLU A 15 3.39 -1.77 -18.49
CA GLU A 15 2.11 -1.67 -17.78
C GLU A 15 1.72 -2.94 -16.98
N LEU A 16 2.24 -4.11 -17.34
CA LEU A 16 1.90 -5.39 -16.70
C LEU A 16 2.97 -5.91 -15.73
N LYS A 17 3.99 -5.09 -15.42
CA LYS A 17 5.04 -5.51 -14.49
C LYS A 17 4.52 -5.45 -13.06
N ARG A 18 4.20 -6.62 -12.52
CA ARG A 18 3.88 -6.79 -11.10
C ARG A 18 5.03 -6.28 -10.24
N HIS A 19 4.75 -5.32 -9.36
CA HIS A 19 5.70 -4.83 -8.38
C HIS A 19 5.91 -5.85 -7.26
N LYS A 20 7.09 -5.84 -6.65
CA LYS A 20 7.40 -6.59 -5.43
C LYS A 20 7.26 -5.70 -4.19
N LEU A 21 7.12 -6.30 -3.02
CA LEU A 21 6.97 -5.55 -1.76
C LEU A 21 8.21 -4.73 -1.41
N ASP A 22 9.39 -5.14 -1.87
CA ASP A 22 10.67 -4.45 -1.69
C ASP A 22 10.98 -3.42 -2.79
N ASP A 23 10.09 -3.24 -3.77
CA ASP A 23 10.26 -2.20 -4.78
C ASP A 23 10.07 -0.80 -4.16
N ILE A 24 10.95 0.13 -4.54
CA ILE A 24 10.81 1.54 -4.21
C ILE A 24 9.74 2.17 -5.12
N ILE A 25 8.69 2.68 -4.48
CA ILE A 25 7.58 3.39 -5.08
C ILE A 25 7.78 4.89 -4.88
N ARG A 26 7.71 5.60 -6.00
CA ARG A 26 7.88 7.04 -6.13
C ARG A 26 6.50 7.70 -6.13
N LEU A 27 6.28 8.65 -5.23
CA LEU A 27 4.97 9.29 -5.02
C LEU A 27 5.06 10.81 -5.19
N ASN A 28 4.07 11.39 -5.85
CA ASN A 28 3.82 12.82 -5.88
C ASN A 28 2.53 13.10 -5.09
N VAL A 29 2.67 13.75 -3.93
CA VAL A 29 1.55 14.02 -3.02
C VAL A 29 1.36 15.52 -2.88
N GLY A 30 0.31 16.05 -3.50
CA GLY A 30 0.05 17.49 -3.52
C GLY A 30 1.23 18.31 -4.07
N GLY A 31 2.04 17.73 -4.97
CA GLY A 31 3.25 18.34 -5.53
C GLY A 31 4.55 18.03 -4.77
N LYS A 32 4.50 17.36 -3.62
CA LYS A 32 5.70 16.98 -2.85
C LYS A 32 6.11 15.54 -3.12
N ARG A 33 7.42 15.33 -3.27
CA ARG A 33 8.00 14.01 -3.52
C ARG A 33 8.14 13.19 -2.23
N PHE A 34 7.67 11.95 -2.26
CA PHE A 34 7.98 10.90 -1.30
C PHE A 34 8.46 9.63 -2.01
N ASP A 35 9.38 8.91 -1.38
CA ASP A 35 9.77 7.56 -1.78
C ASP A 35 9.55 6.59 -0.60
N THR A 36 9.04 5.40 -0.89
CA THR A 36 8.80 4.35 0.12
C THR A 36 8.76 2.97 -0.53
N PHE A 37 8.82 1.89 0.24
CA PHE A 37 8.61 0.54 -0.30
C PHE A 37 7.13 0.26 -0.54
N LEU A 38 6.80 -0.54 -1.56
CA LEU A 38 5.43 -0.99 -1.80
C LEU A 38 4.84 -1.72 -0.59
N GLY A 39 5.63 -2.55 0.08
CA GLY A 39 5.20 -3.25 1.29
C GLY A 39 4.81 -2.31 2.44
N THR A 40 5.35 -1.09 2.47
CA THR A 40 4.90 -0.07 3.44
C THR A 40 3.48 0.40 3.13
N LEU A 41 3.17 0.63 1.85
CA LEU A 41 1.84 1.07 1.41
C LEU A 41 0.79 -0.05 1.57
N LEU A 42 1.22 -1.31 1.58
CA LEU A 42 0.35 -2.47 1.68
C LEU A 42 0.26 -3.09 3.08
N VAL A 43 0.77 -2.42 4.11
CA VAL A 43 0.84 -2.97 5.48
C VAL A 43 -0.50 -3.04 6.20
N ASP A 44 -1.39 -2.08 5.95
CA ASP A 44 -2.71 -1.98 6.60
C ASP A 44 -3.84 -2.22 5.59
N ARG A 45 -4.32 -3.47 5.54
CA ARG A 45 -5.40 -3.93 4.66
C ARG A 45 -6.73 -3.19 4.84
N SER A 46 -6.90 -2.47 5.96
CA SER A 46 -8.11 -1.69 6.22
C SER A 46 -8.03 -0.25 5.70
N SER A 47 -6.85 0.19 5.24
CA SER A 47 -6.63 1.57 4.80
C SER A 47 -6.95 1.79 3.32
N ASP A 48 -7.37 3.00 2.99
CA ASP A 48 -7.56 3.43 1.59
C ASP A 48 -6.25 3.38 0.79
N ILE A 49 -5.11 3.58 1.46
CA ILE A 49 -3.77 3.45 0.85
C ILE A 49 -3.53 2.03 0.35
N TYR A 50 -3.90 1.01 1.13
CA TYR A 50 -3.77 -0.38 0.70
C TYR A 50 -4.59 -0.65 -0.55
N GLN A 51 -5.87 -0.26 -0.54
CA GLN A 51 -6.77 -0.48 -1.67
C GLN A 51 -6.28 0.24 -2.94
N TYR A 52 -5.74 1.45 -2.79
CA TYR A 52 -5.23 2.25 -3.90
C TYR A 52 -4.00 1.62 -4.55
N PHE A 53 -3.08 1.04 -3.77
CA PHE A 53 -1.84 0.47 -4.29
C PHE A 53 -1.87 -1.06 -4.52
N LEU A 54 -2.92 -1.75 -4.08
CA LEU A 54 -3.07 -3.20 -4.29
C LEU A 54 -2.93 -3.64 -5.76
N PRO A 55 -3.48 -2.92 -6.77
CA PRO A 55 -3.33 -3.31 -8.17
C PRO A 55 -1.87 -3.35 -8.66
N LEU A 56 -0.95 -2.66 -7.99
CA LEU A 56 0.48 -2.74 -8.32
C LEU A 56 1.11 -4.08 -7.93
N PHE A 57 0.58 -4.73 -6.89
CA PHE A 57 1.09 -6.00 -6.36
C PHE A 57 0.29 -7.21 -6.88
N GLU A 58 -1.03 -7.09 -6.94
CA GLU A 58 -1.95 -8.14 -7.39
C GLU A 58 -2.88 -7.60 -8.48
N PRO A 59 -2.40 -7.42 -9.72
CA PRO A 59 -3.27 -7.01 -10.83
C PRO A 59 -4.29 -8.12 -11.12
N LYS A 60 -5.57 -7.91 -10.80
CA LYS A 60 -6.59 -8.97 -10.83
C LYS A 60 -7.16 -9.26 -12.22
N SER A 61 -6.98 -8.36 -13.20
CA SER A 61 -7.38 -8.57 -14.60
C SER A 61 -6.81 -7.48 -15.51
N SER A 62 -6.80 -7.75 -16.82
CA SER A 62 -6.60 -6.73 -17.86
C SER A 62 -7.74 -5.70 -17.79
N GLY A 63 -7.51 -4.56 -17.15
CA GLY A 63 -8.50 -3.49 -17.01
C GLY A 63 -8.55 -2.81 -15.65
N GLU A 64 -7.84 -3.33 -14.65
CA GLU A 64 -7.73 -2.66 -13.34
C GLU A 64 -6.89 -1.38 -13.51
N GLN A 65 -7.49 -0.23 -13.19
CA GLN A 65 -6.83 1.06 -13.40
C GLN A 65 -5.71 1.23 -12.40
N GLN A 66 -4.46 1.25 -12.89
CA GLN A 66 -3.32 1.60 -12.06
C GLN A 66 -3.43 3.04 -11.55
N PRO A 67 -2.87 3.34 -10.37
CA PRO A 67 -2.80 4.70 -9.90
C PRO A 67 -2.16 5.63 -10.95
N PRO A 68 -2.75 6.82 -11.19
CA PRO A 68 -2.21 7.78 -12.14
C PRO A 68 -0.77 8.13 -11.80
N LYS A 69 0.03 8.40 -12.83
CA LYS A 69 1.41 8.88 -12.70
C LYS A 69 1.53 10.30 -13.22
N ASP A 70 2.41 11.09 -12.62
CA ASP A 70 2.83 12.38 -13.17
C ASP A 70 3.80 12.21 -14.35
N SER A 71 4.24 13.34 -14.92
CA SER A 71 5.18 13.37 -16.05
C SER A 71 6.55 12.75 -15.75
N GLU A 72 6.91 12.59 -14.48
CA GLU A 72 8.17 11.96 -14.05
C GLU A 72 8.00 10.46 -13.73
N GLY A 73 6.77 9.94 -13.85
CA GLY A 73 6.43 8.55 -13.53
C GLY A 73 6.28 8.28 -12.04
N ALA A 74 6.00 9.31 -11.22
CA ALA A 74 5.62 9.17 -9.82
C ALA A 74 4.11 8.95 -9.69
N TYR A 75 3.67 8.07 -8.81
CA TYR A 75 2.23 7.90 -8.56
C TYR A 75 1.66 9.14 -7.87
N PHE A 76 0.63 9.71 -8.48
CA PHE A 76 0.01 10.95 -8.04
C PHE A 76 -1.05 10.68 -6.97
N LEU A 77 -1.03 11.51 -5.92
CA LEU A 77 -2.04 11.58 -4.87
C LEU A 77 -2.47 13.04 -4.68
N ASP A 78 -3.77 13.28 -4.85
CA ASP A 78 -4.40 14.56 -4.57
C ASP A 78 -4.68 14.72 -3.07
N ARG A 79 -3.61 14.89 -2.28
CA ARG A 79 -3.64 14.98 -0.82
C ARG A 79 -2.64 16.00 -0.30
N ASP A 80 -2.88 16.50 0.91
CA ASP A 80 -1.91 17.34 1.59
C ASP A 80 -0.64 16.55 1.95
N PRO A 81 0.56 17.08 1.63
CA PRO A 81 1.81 16.38 1.88
C PRO A 81 2.19 16.24 3.35
N GLU A 82 1.79 17.15 4.24
CA GLU A 82 2.14 17.06 5.67
C GLU A 82 1.27 16.03 6.39
N ASP A 83 -0.02 15.97 6.06
CA ASP A 83 -0.91 14.90 6.52
C ASP A 83 -0.42 13.53 6.02
N PHE A 84 -0.04 13.45 4.74
CA PHE A 84 0.48 12.22 4.16
C PHE A 84 1.80 11.78 4.79
N ARG A 85 2.68 12.71 5.16
CA ARG A 85 3.93 12.40 5.87
C ARG A 85 3.65 11.70 7.20
N THR A 86 2.66 12.17 7.95
CA THR A 86 2.25 11.57 9.23
C THR A 86 1.70 10.16 9.01
N LEU A 87 0.82 10.00 8.02
CA LEU A 87 0.28 8.70 7.61
C LEU A 87 1.40 7.72 7.23
N LEU A 88 2.32 8.14 6.35
CA LEU A 88 3.41 7.30 5.85
C LEU A 88 4.34 6.84 6.97
N ASN A 89 4.63 7.70 7.94
CA ASN A 89 5.42 7.33 9.12
C ASN A 89 4.69 6.28 9.97
N GLY A 90 3.36 6.39 10.12
CA GLY A 90 2.54 5.38 10.78
C GLY A 90 2.62 4.01 10.09
N LEU A 91 2.49 3.99 8.76
CA LEU A 91 2.62 2.76 7.97
C LEU A 91 4.03 2.13 8.09
N ARG A 92 5.09 2.94 8.08
CA ARG A 92 6.47 2.45 8.29
C ARG A 92 6.64 1.79 9.66
N TYR A 93 6.07 2.38 10.70
CA TYR A 93 6.12 1.81 12.05
C TYR A 93 5.37 0.47 12.12
N LEU A 94 4.19 0.38 11.52
CA LEU A 94 3.44 -0.88 11.43
C LEU A 94 4.23 -1.98 10.70
N ALA A 95 4.91 -1.64 9.61
CA ALA A 95 5.70 -2.59 8.83
C ALA A 95 6.87 -3.16 9.65
N GLN A 96 7.49 -2.34 10.50
CA GLN A 96 8.54 -2.78 11.42
C GLN A 96 8.00 -3.70 12.53
N ILE A 97 6.80 -3.44 13.04
CA ILE A 97 6.16 -4.32 14.03
C ILE A 97 5.87 -5.69 13.43
N GLN A 98 5.30 -5.73 12.21
CA GLN A 98 4.98 -6.99 11.54
C GLN A 98 6.24 -7.82 11.25
N SER A 99 7.30 -7.19 10.72
CA SER A 99 8.56 -7.91 10.45
C SER A 99 9.24 -8.42 11.72
N ARG A 100 9.06 -7.76 12.86
CA ARG A 100 9.55 -8.25 14.16
C ARG A 100 8.74 -9.45 14.67
N SER A 101 7.44 -9.50 14.39
CA SER A 101 6.58 -10.63 14.75
C SER A 101 6.90 -11.90 13.96
N GLU A 102 7.39 -11.78 12.73
CA GLU A 102 7.77 -12.93 11.89
C GLU A 102 9.13 -13.52 12.28
N ASN A 103 10.02 -12.71 12.85
CA ASN A 103 11.38 -13.11 13.24
C ASN A 103 11.51 -13.60 14.69
N GLY A 104 10.43 -13.55 15.47
CA GLY A 104 10.40 -14.03 16.84
C GLY A 104 9.15 -14.86 17.07
N THR A 105 9.30 -16.18 17.17
CA THR A 105 8.30 -17.02 17.84
C THR A 105 8.12 -16.51 19.27
N MET A 106 7.18 -15.59 19.46
CA MET A 106 6.60 -15.28 20.75
C MET A 106 5.09 -15.39 20.59
N LYS A 107 4.56 -16.49 21.14
CA LYS A 107 3.15 -16.69 21.43
C LYS A 107 2.64 -15.45 22.18
N THR A 108 1.82 -14.62 21.55
CA THR A 108 0.77 -13.94 22.30
C THR A 108 -0.38 -14.92 22.41
N SER A 109 -0.26 -15.85 23.36
CA SER A 109 -1.44 -16.48 23.95
C SER A 109 -2.15 -15.39 24.75
N CYS A 110 -3.02 -14.63 24.09
CA CYS A 110 -4.18 -14.10 24.77
C CYS A 110 -5.08 -15.32 25.00
N SER A 111 -5.24 -15.70 26.26
CA SER A 111 -6.02 -16.85 26.71
C SER A 111 -7.41 -16.86 26.08
N GLU A 112 -7.83 -18.04 25.63
CA GLU A 112 -9.14 -18.37 25.02
C GLU A 112 -10.32 -18.33 26.01
N GLU A 113 -10.33 -17.38 26.93
CA GLU A 113 -11.47 -17.19 27.84
C GLU A 113 -12.05 -15.80 27.63
N ASP A 114 -12.76 -15.63 26.52
CA ASP A 114 -13.89 -14.69 26.38
C ASP A 114 -14.68 -14.98 25.08
N ILE A 115 -15.16 -16.22 24.93
CA ILE A 115 -16.29 -16.49 24.03
C ILE A 115 -17.58 -16.14 24.77
N ARG A 116 -18.02 -14.87 24.70
CA ARG A 116 -19.45 -14.46 24.65
C ARG A 116 -19.62 -12.94 24.63
N SER A 117 -19.59 -12.35 23.43
CA SER A 117 -20.74 -11.60 22.90
C SER A 117 -20.41 -10.90 21.60
N ASN A 118 -21.27 -11.16 20.63
CA ASN A 118 -21.41 -10.48 19.37
C ASN A 118 -21.62 -8.96 19.55
N LYS A 119 -20.70 -8.12 19.03
CA LYS A 119 -20.95 -6.96 18.14
C LYS A 119 -19.75 -5.99 18.08
N GLU A 120 -19.43 -5.59 16.85
CA GLU A 120 -18.54 -4.49 16.42
C GLU A 120 -17.02 -4.64 16.65
N SER A 121 -16.34 -5.25 15.66
CA SER A 121 -14.89 -5.18 15.48
C SER A 121 -14.46 -3.76 15.11
N LYS A 122 -14.28 -2.91 16.12
CA LYS A 122 -13.64 -1.60 15.99
C LYS A 122 -12.13 -1.83 15.91
N GLY A 123 -11.57 -1.66 14.71
CA GLY A 123 -10.13 -1.77 14.45
C GLY A 123 -9.30 -0.89 15.39
N LEU A 124 -8.00 -1.24 15.50
CA LEU A 124 -7.00 -0.66 16.41
C LEU A 124 -6.96 0.88 16.45
N TRP A 125 -7.44 1.54 15.39
CA TRP A 125 -7.48 2.98 15.22
C TRP A 125 -8.56 3.70 16.05
N HIS A 126 -9.53 3.00 16.64
CA HIS A 126 -10.52 3.64 17.51
C HIS A 126 -9.93 4.21 18.81
N ARG A 127 -8.74 3.76 19.24
CA ARG A 127 -8.09 4.23 20.47
C ARG A 127 -7.47 5.64 20.34
N PHE A 128 -7.30 6.14 19.12
CA PHE A 128 -6.66 7.44 18.86
C PHE A 128 -7.64 8.56 18.49
N ARG A 129 -8.97 8.30 18.48
CA ARG A 129 -9.97 9.36 18.36
C ARG A 129 -10.40 9.81 19.76
N GLY A 130 -9.73 10.83 20.31
CA GLY A 130 -10.32 11.71 21.33
C GLY A 130 -11.26 12.71 20.64
N LYS A 131 -12.35 13.19 21.23
CA LYS A 131 -12.74 13.34 22.64
C LYS A 131 -14.05 12.62 22.96
#